data_AF-A0A7J2MQI8-F1
#
_entry.id   AF-A0A7J2MQI8-F1
#
_cell.length_a   1.000
_cell.length_b   1.000
_cell.length_c   1.000
_cell.angle_alpha   90.00
_cell.angle_beta   90.00
_cell.angle_gamma   90.00
#
_symmetry.space_group_name_H-M   'P 1'
#
loop_
_entity.id
_entity.type
_entity.pdbx_description
1 polymer ?
#
loop_
_entity_poly.entity_id
_entity_poly.type
_entity_poly.pdbx_seq_one_letter_code
_entity_poly.pdbx_strand_id
1 'polypeptide(L)'
;SYISIPTRPPAEKWAVPANEHNINMAFQVFNERDIDAEYLIGYEGNAFAFTGNIEEDLLSITSVHPMREEGVKELLKKADADWGVVEKLIRESKLMEVEYQGKKYYMRKI
;
A
#
# COMPACT_ATOMS: atom_id res chain seq x y z
N SER A 1 -3.01 17.69 -0.46
CA SER A 1 -1.64 17.55 -0.99
C SER A 1 -1.45 16.15 -1.55
N TYR A 2 -0.47 15.92 -2.42
CA TYR A 2 -0.23 14.60 -3.00
C TYR A 2 1.22 14.14 -2.84
N ILE A 3 1.40 12.85 -2.56
CA ILE A 3 2.68 12.16 -2.57
C ILE A 3 2.67 11.22 -3.78
N SER A 4 3.51 11.54 -4.77
CA SER A 4 3.59 10.81 -6.03
C SER A 4 5.00 10.27 -6.28
N ILE A 5 5.09 9.13 -6.96
CA ILE A 5 6.34 8.58 -7.49
C ILE A 5 6.22 8.40 -9.01
N PRO A 6 7.33 8.25 -9.75
CA PRO A 6 7.27 7.85 -11.15
C PRO A 6 6.56 6.49 -11.32
N THR A 7 5.37 6.48 -11.92
CA THR A 7 4.58 5.25 -12.20
C THR A 7 4.64 4.82 -13.67
N ARG A 8 5.35 5.60 -14.48
CA ARG A 8 5.62 5.37 -15.90
C ARG A 8 7.10 5.62 -16.17
N PRO A 9 7.68 5.03 -17.24
CA PRO A 9 9.06 5.30 -17.62
C PRO A 9 9.30 6.81 -17.74
N PRO A 10 10.20 7.39 -16.92
CA PRO A 10 10.51 8.81 -16.98
C PRO A 10 11.35 9.12 -18.22
N ALA A 11 11.30 10.37 -18.70
CA ALA A 11 12.24 10.86 -19.70
C ALA A 11 13.68 10.85 -19.15
N GLU A 12 13.82 11.20 -17.87
CA GLU A 12 15.08 11.25 -17.13
C GLU A 12 15.34 9.93 -16.40
N LYS A 13 16.38 9.19 -16.81
CA LYS A 13 16.66 7.83 -16.30
C LYS A 13 16.98 7.76 -14.81
N TRP A 14 17.39 8.87 -14.20
CA TRP A 14 17.70 8.92 -12.77
C TRP A 14 16.44 9.05 -11.89
N ALA A 15 15.29 9.40 -12.46
CA ALA A 15 14.04 9.57 -11.73
C ALA A 15 13.38 8.21 -11.45
N VAL A 16 13.88 7.51 -10.44
CA VAL A 16 13.34 6.21 -9.98
C VAL A 16 12.38 6.37 -8.80
N PRO A 17 11.42 5.45 -8.62
CA PRO A 17 10.59 5.40 -7.42
C PRO A 17 11.41 5.32 -6.13
N ALA A 18 10.93 6.01 -5.09
CA ALA A 18 11.41 5.76 -3.74
C ALA A 18 10.93 4.38 -3.26
N ASN A 19 11.62 3.78 -2.29
CA ASN A 19 11.16 2.55 -1.65
C ASN A 19 9.93 2.82 -0.77
N GLU A 20 9.21 1.75 -0.44
CA GLU A 20 7.94 1.79 0.26
C GLU A 20 8.06 2.37 1.68
N HIS A 21 9.18 2.11 2.37
CA HIS A 21 9.45 2.69 3.69
C HIS A 21 9.53 4.22 3.62
N ASN A 22 10.27 4.77 2.66
CA ASN A 22 10.40 6.21 2.45
C ASN A 22 9.07 6.85 2.03
N ILE A 23 8.28 6.15 1.21
CA ILE A 23 6.93 6.59 0.81
C ILE A 23 5.98 6.64 2.01
N ASN A 24 5.99 5.60 2.86
CA ASN A 24 5.21 5.59 4.11
C ASN A 24 5.64 6.74 5.02
N MET A 25 6.94 6.88 5.26
CA MET A 25 7.48 7.95 6.10
C MET A 25 7.04 9.34 5.61
N ALA A 26 7.07 9.63 4.31
CA ALA A 26 6.64 10.91 3.77
C ALA A 26 5.18 11.23 4.11
N PHE A 27 4.27 10.26 3.97
CA PHE A 27 2.85 10.44 4.29
C PHE A 27 2.60 10.66 5.78
N GLN A 28 3.30 9.91 6.63
CA GLN A 28 3.16 10.08 8.07
C GLN A 28 3.64 11.48 8.51
N VAL A 29 4.76 11.96 7.95
CA VAL A 29 5.26 13.33 8.22
C VAL A 29 4.28 14.41 7.77
N PHE A 30 3.56 14.21 6.64
CA PHE A 30 2.53 15.15 6.20
C PHE A 30 1.33 15.14 7.15
N ASN A 31 0.86 13.96 7.54
CA ASN A 31 -0.24 13.80 8.49
C ASN A 31 0.07 14.39 9.87
N GLU A 32 1.29 14.22 10.38
CA GLU A 32 1.74 14.82 11.64
C GLU A 32 1.69 16.35 11.66
N ARG A 33 1.71 16.98 10.48
CA ARG A 33 1.62 18.42 10.31
C ARG A 33 0.22 18.89 9.95
N ASP A 34 -0.78 18.03 10.13
CA ASP A 34 -2.17 18.27 9.74
C ASP A 34 -2.33 18.61 8.24
N ILE A 35 -1.41 18.13 7.40
CA ILE A 35 -1.49 18.28 5.95
C ILE A 35 -2.17 17.03 5.40
N ASP A 36 -3.41 17.20 4.95
CA ASP A 36 -4.13 16.15 4.25
C ASP A 36 -3.39 15.80 2.95
N ALA A 37 -2.81 14.60 2.93
CA ALA A 37 -1.98 14.10 1.85
C ALA A 37 -2.55 12.79 1.33
N GLU A 38 -2.68 12.67 0.01
CA GLU A 38 -3.10 11.43 -0.65
C GLU A 38 -1.95 10.83 -1.45
N TYR A 39 -1.95 9.51 -1.58
CA TYR A 39 -0.99 8.80 -2.41
C TYR A 39 -1.45 8.74 -3.86
N LEU A 40 -0.54 9.08 -4.78
CA LEU A 40 -0.68 8.87 -6.22
C LEU A 40 0.51 8.05 -6.73
N ILE A 41 0.65 6.85 -6.18
CA ILE A 41 1.83 5.98 -6.36
C ILE A 41 1.54 4.73 -7.21
N GLY A 42 0.28 4.52 -7.60
CA GLY A 42 -0.18 3.39 -8.38
C GLY A 42 -1.29 3.77 -9.36
N TYR A 43 -1.82 2.78 -10.08
CA TYR A 43 -3.01 2.97 -10.90
C TYR A 43 -4.25 2.77 -10.02
N GLU A 44 -5.05 3.82 -9.83
CA GLU A 44 -6.22 3.79 -8.95
C GLU A 44 -7.35 2.87 -9.44
N GLY A 45 -7.50 2.67 -10.75
CA GLY A 45 -8.33 1.61 -11.38
C GLY A 45 -9.61 1.18 -10.63
N ASN A 46 -9.83 -0.14 -10.55
CA ASN A 46 -10.93 -0.77 -9.80
C ASN A 46 -10.64 -0.89 -8.29
N ALA A 47 -9.75 -0.07 -7.70
CA ALA A 47 -9.18 -0.30 -6.36
C ALA A 47 -10.18 -0.31 -5.19
N PHE A 48 -11.47 -0.09 -5.44
CA PHE A 48 -12.55 -0.10 -4.45
C PHE A 48 -13.64 -1.15 -4.70
N ALA A 49 -13.53 -1.95 -5.76
CA ALA A 49 -14.47 -3.04 -6.02
C ALA A 49 -14.00 -4.30 -5.27
N PHE A 50 -14.81 -4.80 -4.33
CA PHE A 50 -14.61 -6.15 -3.80
C PHE A 50 -14.90 -7.13 -4.93
N THR A 51 -13.86 -7.75 -5.48
CA THR A 51 -13.97 -8.65 -6.63
C THR A 51 -14.38 -10.07 -6.22
N GLY A 52 -14.37 -10.36 -4.91
CA GLY A 52 -14.50 -11.71 -4.37
C GLY A 52 -13.17 -12.47 -4.33
N ASN A 53 -12.08 -11.88 -4.83
CA ASN A 53 -10.73 -12.40 -4.72
C ASN A 53 -9.90 -11.55 -3.75
N ILE A 54 -9.77 -12.03 -2.52
CA ILE A 54 -9.11 -11.31 -1.43
C ILE A 54 -7.63 -10.98 -1.70
N GLU A 55 -6.91 -11.81 -2.45
CA GLU A 55 -5.52 -11.53 -2.83
C GLU A 55 -5.44 -10.32 -3.77
N GLU A 56 -6.32 -10.27 -4.76
CA GLU A 56 -6.39 -9.19 -5.73
C GLU A 56 -6.87 -7.89 -5.09
N ASP A 57 -7.89 -7.98 -4.23
CA ASP A 57 -8.45 -6.84 -3.51
C ASP A 57 -7.39 -6.21 -2.59
N LEU A 58 -6.66 -7.03 -1.82
CA LEU A 58 -5.59 -6.55 -0.95
C LEU A 58 -4.46 -5.88 -1.76
N LEU A 59 -4.02 -6.49 -2.87
CA LEU A 59 -2.98 -5.94 -3.74
C LEU A 59 -3.42 -4.70 -4.50
N SER A 60 -4.72 -4.54 -4.75
CA SER A 60 -5.27 -3.38 -5.44
C SER A 60 -5.29 -2.18 -4.49
N ILE A 61 -5.85 -2.34 -3.29
CA ILE A 61 -5.87 -1.29 -2.27
C ILE A 61 -4.44 -0.88 -1.88
N THR A 62 -3.58 -1.87 -1.61
CA THR A 62 -2.19 -1.61 -1.16
C THR A 62 -1.25 -1.11 -2.25
N SER A 63 -1.68 -1.08 -3.51
CA SER A 63 -0.94 -0.43 -4.61
C SER A 63 -1.03 1.09 -4.58
N VAL A 64 -2.04 1.62 -3.89
CA VAL A 64 -2.24 3.07 -3.73
C VAL A 64 -1.98 3.48 -2.29
N HIS A 65 -2.50 2.75 -1.31
CA HIS A 65 -2.42 3.13 0.10
C HIS A 65 -1.88 2.00 0.99
N PRO A 66 -0.92 2.27 1.89
CA PRO A 66 -0.58 1.36 2.97
C PRO A 66 -1.82 1.04 3.81
N MET A 67 -2.11 -0.24 4.01
CA MET A 67 -3.17 -0.67 4.93
C MET A 67 -2.59 -0.94 6.31
N ARG A 68 -3.20 -0.40 7.36
CA ARG A 68 -2.89 -0.81 8.74
C ARG A 68 -3.27 -2.26 8.98
N GLU A 69 -2.54 -2.95 9.87
CA GLU A 69 -2.82 -4.35 10.23
C GLU A 69 -4.29 -4.58 10.58
N GLU A 70 -4.91 -3.68 11.34
CA GLU A 70 -6.31 -3.74 11.72
C GLU A 70 -7.25 -3.67 10.50
N GLY A 71 -6.95 -2.79 9.54
CA GLY A 71 -7.72 -2.69 8.29
C GLY A 71 -7.59 -3.95 7.42
N VAL A 72 -6.41 -4.58 7.40
CA VAL A 72 -6.21 -5.87 6.71
C VAL A 72 -7.05 -6.96 7.38
N LYS A 73 -7.04 -7.03 8.72
CA LYS A 73 -7.86 -8.00 9.48
C LYS A 73 -9.35 -7.83 9.20
N GLU A 74 -9.84 -6.58 9.13
CA GLU A 74 -11.24 -6.31 8.79
C GLU A 74 -11.60 -6.73 7.36
N LEU A 75 -10.70 -6.48 6.39
CA LEU A 75 -10.91 -6.89 5.00
C LEU A 75 -10.95 -8.42 4.87
N LEU A 76 -10.01 -9.13 5.51
CA LEU A 76 -9.98 -10.60 5.54
C LEU A 76 -11.25 -11.17 6.16
N LYS A 77 -11.71 -10.58 7.28
CA LYS A 77 -12.95 -11.00 7.95
C LYS A 77 -14.19 -10.83 7.06
N LYS A 78 -14.26 -9.74 6.28
CA LYS A 78 -15.35 -9.52 5.31
C LYS A 78 -15.35 -10.56 4.18
N ALA A 79 -14.18 -11.09 3.85
CA ALA A 79 -13.98 -12.09 2.80
C ALA A 79 -13.99 -13.54 3.30
N ASP A 80 -14.22 -13.78 4.60
CA ASP A 80 -14.11 -15.10 5.26
C ASP A 80 -12.75 -15.78 4.99
N ALA A 81 -11.68 -14.98 4.99
CA ALA A 81 -10.31 -15.43 4.72
C ALA A 81 -9.41 -15.34 5.97
N ASP A 82 -8.40 -16.20 6.03
CA ASP A 82 -7.41 -16.21 7.10
C ASP A 82 -6.16 -15.37 6.79
N TRP A 83 -5.33 -15.13 7.82
CA TRP A 83 -4.10 -14.36 7.72
C TRP A 83 -3.02 -15.00 6.82
N GLY A 84 -3.14 -16.29 6.52
CA GLY A 84 -2.24 -17.01 5.61
C GLY A 84 -2.24 -16.43 4.19
N VAL A 85 -3.29 -15.71 3.79
CA VAL A 85 -3.30 -14.91 2.55
C VAL A 85 -2.20 -13.85 2.57
N VAL A 86 -2.07 -13.11 3.68
CA VAL A 86 -1.07 -12.06 3.86
C VAL A 86 0.33 -12.67 3.88
N GLU A 87 0.53 -13.74 4.64
CA GLU A 87 1.81 -14.45 4.72
C GLU A 87 2.26 -15.01 3.36
N LYS A 88 1.31 -15.56 2.59
CA LYS A 88 1.57 -16.02 1.22
C LYS A 88 2.04 -14.86 0.33
N LEU A 89 1.35 -13.73 0.35
CA LEU A 89 1.71 -12.57 -0.47
C LEU A 89 3.06 -11.95 -0.09
N ILE A 90 3.40 -11.94 1.21
CA ILE A 90 4.73 -11.52 1.68
C ILE A 90 5.81 -12.49 1.19
N ARG A 91 5.59 -13.81 1.33
CA ARG A 91 6.52 -14.83 0.85
C ARG A 91 6.72 -14.76 -0.67
N GLU A 92 5.68 -14.41 -1.42
CA GLU A 92 5.73 -14.19 -2.86
C GLU A 92 6.32 -12.81 -3.25
N SER A 93 6.75 -12.00 -2.28
CA SER A 93 7.27 -10.63 -2.50
C SER A 93 6.29 -9.71 -3.24
N LYS A 94 4.98 -9.95 -3.10
CA LYS A 94 3.91 -9.10 -3.66
C LYS A 94 3.44 -8.04 -2.66
N LEU A 95 3.56 -8.33 -1.38
CA LEU A 95 3.22 -7.46 -0.27
C LEU A 95 4.42 -7.35 0.67
N MET A 96 4.55 -6.23 1.37
CA MET A 96 5.55 -6.05 2.40
C MET A 96 4.94 -5.43 3.67
N GLU A 97 5.47 -5.86 4.80
CA GLU A 97 5.19 -5.24 6.11
C GLU A 97 6.20 -4.12 6.36
N VAL A 98 5.70 -2.97 6.80
CA VAL A 98 6.49 -1.80 7.22
C VAL A 98 6.03 -1.40 8.62
N GLU A 99 6.97 -1.24 9.53
CA GLU A 99 6.69 -0.68 10.85
C GLU A 99 6.94 0.83 10.85
N TYR A 100 5.98 1.58 11.39
CA TYR A 100 6.12 3.01 11.64
C TYR A 100 5.42 3.38 12.94
N GLN A 101 6.16 4.01 13.87
CA GLN A 101 5.67 4.39 15.20
C GLN A 101 5.01 3.23 15.97
N GLY A 102 5.63 2.04 15.93
CA GLY A 102 5.11 0.85 16.60
C GLY A 102 3.82 0.27 16.00
N LYS A 103 3.39 0.76 14.82
CA LYS A 103 2.24 0.25 14.07
C LYS A 103 2.71 -0.41 12.77
N LYS A 104 2.06 -1.52 12.42
CA LYS A 104 2.32 -2.26 11.19
C LYS A 104 1.43 -1.80 10.06
N TYR A 105 2.06 -1.62 8.90
CA TYR A 105 1.43 -1.26 7.64
C TYR A 105 1.81 -2.28 6.58
N TYR A 106 0.89 -2.54 5.65
CA TYR A 106 1.07 -3.45 4.54
C TYR A 106 0.99 -2.67 3.24
N MET A 107 2.03 -2.79 2.43
CA MET A 107 2.17 -2.10 1.15
C MET A 107 2.44 -3.10 0.05
N ARG A 108 1.96 -2.82 -1.16
CA ARG A 108 2.35 -3.61 -2.33
C ARG A 108 3.83 -3.38 -2.59
N LYS A 109 4.53 -4.46 -2.95
CA LYS A 109 5.93 -4.36 -3.38
C LYS A 109 6.01 -3.63 -4.72
N ILE A 110 6.87 -2.61 -4.81
CA ILE A 110 7.12 -1.77 -6.00
C ILE A 110 8.42 -2.18 -6.69
#